data_AF-A0A963DJ98-F1
#
_entry.id   AF-A0A963DJ98-F1
#
_cell.length_a   1.000
_cell.length_b   1.000
_cell.length_c   1.000
_cell.angle_alpha   90.00
_cell.angle_beta   90.00
_cell.angle_gamma   90.00
#
_symmetry.space_group_name_H-M   'P 1'
#
loop_
_entity.id
_entity.type
_entity.pdbx_description
1 polymer ?
#
loop_
_entity_poly.entity_id
_entity_poly.type
_entity_poly.pdbx_seq_one_letter_code
_entity_poly.pdbx_strand_id
1 'polypeptide(L)' 'MSDHAHKRMIKRKIRTEWIEMALMHPARTENDEIDPTLVHALRTIPEKGFRVLRVIYNETTDPMTVVTAYFDNEVTDL' A
#
# COMPACT_ATOMS: atom_id res chain seq x y z
N MET A 1 -0.43 8.48 8.96
CA MET A 1 -1.24 7.27 8.69
C MET A 1 -2.62 7.45 9.29
N SER A 2 -3.69 7.14 8.55
CA SER A 2 -5.06 7.33 9.04
C SER A 2 -5.49 6.25 10.05
N ASP A 3 -6.45 6.56 10.93
CA ASP A 3 -7.06 5.57 11.85
C ASP A 3 -7.70 4.40 11.10
N HIS A 4 -8.25 4.66 9.92
CA HIS A 4 -8.79 3.63 9.04
C HIS A 4 -7.69 2.66 8.58
N ALA A 5 -6.57 3.20 8.09
CA ALA A 5 -5.41 2.41 7.67
C ALA A 5 -4.91 1.52 8.81
N HIS A 6 -4.73 2.10 10.00
CA HIS A 6 -4.22 1.38 11.16
C HIS A 6 -5.12 0.20 11.56
N LYS A 7 -6.44 0.42 11.67
CA LYS A 7 -7.40 -0.65 11.99
C LYS A 7 -7.41 -1.75 10.94
N ARG A 8 -7.31 -1.39 9.65
CA ARG A 8 -7.27 -2.36 8.53
C ARG A 8 -5.99 -3.17 8.53
N MET A 9 -4.84 -2.56 8.79
CA MET A 9 -3.55 -3.24 8.87
C MET A 9 -3.53 -4.30 9.95
N ILE A 10 -3.98 -3.94 11.16
CA ILE A 10 -4.06 -4.89 12.29
C ILE A 10 -4.96 -6.08 11.91
N LYS A 11 -6.17 -5.82 11.40
CA LYS A 11 -7.11 -6.88 10.99
C LYS A 11 -6.53 -7.81 9.92
N ARG A 12 -5.74 -7.26 8.98
CA ARG A 12 -5.16 -8.00 7.84
C ARG A 12 -3.77 -8.58 8.14
N LYS A 13 -3.25 -8.37 9.35
CA LYS A 13 -1.89 -8.76 9.75
C LYS A 13 -0.83 -8.22 8.78
N ILE A 14 -0.99 -6.97 8.36
CA ILE A 14 -0.03 -6.25 7.52
C ILE A 14 0.99 -5.61 8.45
N ARG A 15 2.25 -5.99 8.25
CA ARG A 15 3.39 -5.45 9.00
C ARG A 15 3.71 -4.03 8.54
N THR A 16 4.05 -3.15 9.47
CA THR A 16 4.44 -1.77 9.16
C THR A 16 5.65 -1.73 8.25
N GLU A 17 6.60 -2.64 8.44
CA GLU A 17 7.81 -2.75 7.64
C GLU A 17 7.49 -3.06 6.17
N TRP A 18 6.42 -3.83 5.89
CA TRP A 18 6.00 -4.06 4.50
C TRP A 18 5.42 -2.81 3.84
N ILE A 19 4.75 -1.96 4.62
CA ILE A 19 4.27 -0.66 4.12
C ILE A 19 5.45 0.25 3.82
N GLU A 20 6.38 0.38 4.76
CA GLU A 20 7.59 1.19 4.57
C GLU A 20 8.37 0.75 3.32
N MET A 21 8.56 -0.57 3.14
CA MET A 21 9.22 -1.11 1.95
C MET A 21 8.45 -0.85 0.65
N ALA A 22 7.11 -0.92 0.68
CA ALA A 22 6.29 -0.61 -0.49
C ALA A 22 6.34 0.89 -0.84
N LEU A 23 6.41 1.78 0.16
CA LEU A 23 6.52 3.23 -0.06
C LEU A 23 7.93 3.64 -0.54
N MET A 24 8.99 3.08 0.04
CA MET A 24 10.38 3.44 -0.32
C MET A 24 10.85 2.81 -1.62
N HIS A 25 10.42 1.57 -1.88
CA HIS A 25 10.86 0.77 -3.02
C HIS A 25 9.68 0.05 -3.66
N PRO A 26 8.70 0.78 -4.24
CA PRO A 26 7.63 0.15 -4.99
C PRO A 26 8.21 -0.58 -6.21
N ALA A 27 7.63 -1.72 -6.53
CA ALA A 27 7.88 -2.37 -7.82
C ALA A 27 7.08 -1.67 -8.93
N ARG A 28 5.91 -1.12 -8.59
CA ARG A 28 5.06 -0.33 -9.48
C ARG A 28 4.32 0.75 -8.69
N THR A 29 4.16 1.93 -9.28
CA THR A 29 3.32 3.02 -8.76
C THR A 29 2.25 3.36 -9.78
N GLU A 30 1.01 3.50 -9.32
CA GLU A 30 -0.15 3.84 -10.14
C GLU A 30 -0.90 5.01 -9.47
N ASN A 31 -1.47 5.93 -10.25
CA ASN A 31 -2.41 6.92 -9.70
C ASN A 31 -3.78 6.26 -9.52
N ASP A 32 -4.54 6.68 -8.51
CA ASP A 32 -5.94 6.26 -8.40
C ASP A 32 -6.76 6.84 -9.56
N GLU A 33 -7.70 6.04 -10.09
CA GLU A 33 -8.51 6.40 -11.26
C GLU A 33 -9.58 7.46 -10.94
N ILE A 34 -9.95 7.60 -9.67
CA ILE A 34 -11.06 8.44 -9.20
C ILE A 34 -10.51 9.65 -8.44
N ASP A 35 -9.58 9.45 -7.51
CA ASP A 35 -9.00 10.50 -6.67
C ASP A 35 -7.55 10.81 -7.08
N PRO A 36 -7.29 11.89 -7.83
CA PRO A 36 -5.95 12.21 -8.31
C PRO A 36 -4.95 12.59 -7.20
N THR A 37 -5.38 12.69 -5.95
CA THR A 37 -4.48 12.91 -4.80
C THR A 37 -3.91 11.61 -4.22
N LEU A 38 -4.43 10.45 -4.66
CA LEU A 38 -4.06 9.14 -4.16
C LEU A 38 -3.13 8.41 -5.13
N VAL A 39 -2.09 7.81 -4.54
CA VAL A 39 -1.13 6.96 -5.23
C VAL A 39 -1.15 5.56 -4.65
N HIS A 40 -1.07 4.58 -5.54
CA HIS A 40 -0.98 3.16 -5.24
C HIS A 40 0.46 2.71 -5.41
N ALA A 41 1.14 2.39 -4.31
CA ALA A 41 2.42 1.71 -4.32
C ALA A 41 2.20 0.20 -4.22
N LEU A 42 2.69 -0.55 -5.21
CA LEU A 42 2.60 -2.00 -5.25
C LEU A 42 3.96 -2.63 -5.04
N ARG A 43 4.01 -3.68 -4.22
CA ARG A 43 5.22 -4.45 -3.98
C ARG A 43 4.90 -5.91 -3.67
N THR A 44 5.66 -6.82 -4.28
CA THR A 44 5.65 -8.24 -3.93
C THR A 44 6.30 -8.47 -2.57
N ILE A 45 5.64 -9.22 -1.69
CA ILE A 45 6.13 -9.55 -0.35
C ILE A 45 6.51 -11.03 -0.28
N PRO A 46 7.81 -11.38 -0.41
CA PRO A 46 8.26 -12.78 -0.38
C PRO A 46 7.84 -13.53 0.89
N GLU A 47 7.93 -12.87 2.05
CA GLU A 47 7.57 -13.43 3.36
C GLU A 47 6.07 -13.70 3.51
N LYS A 48 5.25 -13.22 2.57
CA LYS A 48 3.82 -13.51 2.50
C LYS A 48 3.48 -14.36 1.28
N GLY A 49 4.39 -15.23 0.84
CA GLY A 49 4.16 -16.13 -0.29
C GLY A 49 4.07 -15.38 -1.61
N PHE A 50 4.91 -14.35 -1.77
CA PHE A 50 4.98 -13.50 -2.98
C PHE A 50 3.65 -12.82 -3.33
N ARG A 51 2.82 -12.53 -2.33
CA ARG A 51 1.60 -11.77 -2.54
C ARG A 51 1.92 -10.30 -2.77
N VAL A 52 1.15 -9.67 -3.65
CA VAL A 52 1.25 -8.24 -3.95
C VAL A 52 0.60 -7.45 -2.82
N LEU A 53 1.37 -6.60 -2.15
CA LEU A 53 0.85 -5.59 -1.24
C LEU A 53 0.59 -4.30 -2.02
N ARG A 54 -0.65 -3.82 -1.99
CA ARG A 54 -1.02 -2.49 -2.46
C ARG A 54 -1.17 -1.56 -1.26
N VAL A 55 -0.42 -0.46 -1.28
CA VAL A 55 -0.49 0.63 -0.30
C VAL A 55 -1.03 1.86 -0.99
N ILE A 56 -2.13 2.40 -0.46
CA ILE A 56 -2.75 3.62 -0.97
C ILE A 56 -2.42 4.75 -0.01
N TYR A 57 -1.83 5.81 -0.51
CA TYR A 57 -1.46 6.99 0.27
C TYR A 57 -1.82 8.28 -0.47
N ASN A 58 -2.12 9.32 0.30
CA ASN A 58 -2.26 10.66 -0.25
C ASN A 58 -0.89 11.33 -0.29
N GLU A 59 -0.42 11.66 -1.50
CA GLU A 59 0.89 12.27 -1.72
C GLU A 59 0.88 13.80 -1.55
N THR A 60 -0.30 14.41 -1.50
CA THR A 60 -0.48 15.87 -1.41
C THR A 60 -0.45 16.41 0.02
N THR A 61 -0.48 15.53 1.03
CA THR A 61 -0.39 15.92 2.45
C THR A 61 1.05 15.88 2.95
N ASP A 62 1.41 16.76 3.89
CA ASP A 62 2.69 16.73 4.61
C ASP A 62 2.46 16.52 6.13
N PRO A 63 2.84 15.37 6.71
CA PRO A 63 3.47 14.23 6.06
C PRO A 63 2.49 13.43 5.18
N MET A 64 3.01 12.71 4.19
CA MET A 64 2.20 11.81 3.34
C MET A 64 1.40 10.83 4.20
N THR A 65 0.13 10.63 3.86
CA THR A 65 -0.80 9.86 4.70
C THR A 65 -1.23 8.58 4.02
N VAL A 66 -0.82 7.44 4.58
CA VAL A 66 -1.37 6.13 4.21
C VAL A 66 -2.87 6.09 4.55
N VAL A 67 -3.69 5.84 3.52
CA VAL A 67 -5.15 5.76 3.59
C VAL A 67 -5.60 4.33 3.84
N THR A 68 -5.02 3.35 3.15
CA THR A 68 -5.30 1.91 3.35
C THR A 68 -4.18 1.04 2.78
N ALA A 69 -4.13 -0.22 3.22
CA ALA A 69 -3.25 -1.24 2.65
C ALA A 69 -3.95 -2.61 2.65
N TYR A 70 -3.70 -3.41 1.61
CA TYR A 70 -4.23 -4.76 1.47
C TYR A 70 -3.39 -5.60 0.50
N PHE A 71 -3.49 -6.92 0.64
CA PHE A 71 -2.93 -7.83 -0.35
C PHE A 71 -3.90 -7.94 -1.53
N ASP A 72 -3.42 -7.54 -2.69
CA ASP A 72 -4.14 -7.56 -3.96
C ASP A 72 -3.93 -8.92 -4.62
N ASN A 73 -5.03 -9.58 -5.02
CA ASN A 73 -5.00 -10.89 -5.67
C ASN A 73 -5.24 -10.78 -7.18
N GLU A 74 -5.59 -9.60 -7.69
CA GLU A 74 -5.88 -9.39 -9.12
C GLU A 74 -4.61 -9.06 -9.90
N VAL A 75 -3.61 -8.50 -9.21
CA VAL A 75 -2.30 -8.23 -9.82
C VAL A 75 -1.50 -9.53 -9.89
N THR A 76 -1.15 -9.93 -11.11
CA THR A 76 -0.47 -11.21 -11.41
C THR A 76 0.89 -11.02 -12.10
N ASP A 77 1.22 -9.79 -12.47
CA ASP A 77 2.36 -9.41 -13.33
C ASP A 77 3.30 -8.39 -12.67
N LEU A 78 3.88 -8.75 -11.52
CA LEU A 78 4.78 -7.90 -10.73
C LEU A 78 6.18 -8.46 -10.56
#